data_AF-A0A957THH5-F1
#
_entry.id   AF-A0A957THH5-F1
#
_cell.length_a   1.000
_cell.length_b   1.000
_cell.length_c   1.000
_cell.angle_alpha   90.00
_cell.angle_beta   90.00
_cell.angle_gamma   90.00
#
_symmetry.space_group_name_H-M   'P 1'
#
loop_
_entity.id
_entity.type
_entity.pdbx_description
1 polymer ?
#
loop_
_entity_poly.entity_id
_entity_poly.type
_entity_poly.pdbx_seq_one_letter_code
_entity_poly.pdbx_strand_id
1 'polypeptide(L)'
;MSEKANQQLRKITVRAGSNIAFIKYWGVDDATLNLPQTNSISMTLADAHTTTTVEWFPEGVPPQEEAGLRQGQQTKFRDVIELDGKLLDETKAARLVRHLDRLRALAGVAYRARVVSRNNFPMASGIASSASGFAALTVAGVTALGLDLDATRLSAIARLGSGSASRSLFGGFVEWERGTDDATSVAHQRHPATHWALSDVVAVVNSGEKAV
;
A
#
# COMPACT_ATOMS: atom_id res chain seq x y z
N MET A 1 19.85 -23.69 6.87
CA MET A 1 18.94 -23.49 5.71
C MET A 1 17.54 -23.80 6.22
N SER A 2 16.81 -22.77 6.67
CA SER A 2 15.60 -22.94 7.49
C SER A 2 14.34 -23.15 6.65
N GLU A 3 13.34 -23.77 7.28
CA GLU A 3 12.02 -24.24 6.80
C GLU A 3 11.17 -23.28 5.93
N LYS A 4 11.63 -22.08 5.59
CA LYS A 4 10.86 -21.09 4.80
C LYS A 4 10.67 -21.46 3.33
N ALA A 5 11.41 -22.46 2.81
CA ALA A 5 11.37 -22.82 1.39
C ALA A 5 10.08 -23.54 0.95
N ASN A 6 9.21 -23.95 1.88
CA ASN A 6 8.00 -24.75 1.57
C ASN A 6 6.67 -23.99 1.76
N GLN A 7 6.71 -22.66 1.94
CA GLN A 7 5.49 -21.88 2.03
C GLN A 7 4.94 -21.63 0.62
N GLN A 8 3.75 -22.18 0.33
CA GLN A 8 3.09 -21.99 -0.95
C GLN A 8 2.77 -20.50 -1.14
N LEU A 9 3.47 -19.85 -2.05
CA LEU A 9 3.22 -18.45 -2.40
C LEU A 9 1.82 -18.31 -2.97
N ARG A 10 1.07 -17.34 -2.43
CA ARG A 10 -0.34 -17.10 -2.80
C ARG A 10 -0.46 -15.78 -3.53
N LYS A 11 -1.33 -15.77 -4.54
CA LYS A 11 -1.85 -14.54 -5.13
C LYS A 11 -2.94 -13.98 -4.22
N ILE A 12 -2.71 -12.80 -3.66
CA ILE A 12 -3.63 -12.18 -2.69
C ILE A 12 -4.16 -10.87 -3.26
N THR A 13 -5.48 -10.70 -3.19
CA THR A 13 -6.17 -9.46 -3.57
C THR A 13 -6.78 -8.82 -2.34
N VAL A 14 -6.48 -7.54 -2.11
CA VAL A 14 -7.01 -6.74 -1.01
C VAL A 14 -7.64 -5.46 -1.56
N ARG A 15 -8.75 -5.05 -0.94
CA ARG A 15 -9.37 -3.74 -1.15
C ARG A 15 -9.20 -2.90 0.11
N ALA A 16 -8.69 -1.68 -0.04
CA ALA A 16 -8.58 -0.70 1.04
C ALA A 16 -9.28 0.61 0.66
N GLY A 17 -10.01 1.20 1.61
CA GLY A 17 -10.64 2.51 1.46
C GLY A 17 -9.61 3.63 1.53
N SER A 18 -9.83 4.69 0.75
CA SER A 18 -9.13 5.96 0.93
C SER A 18 -9.59 6.62 2.23
N ASN A 19 -8.93 7.70 2.64
CA ASN A 19 -9.34 8.44 3.83
C ASN A 19 -9.24 9.95 3.63
N ILE A 20 -10.10 10.70 4.32
CA ILE A 20 -10.13 12.16 4.34
C ILE A 20 -9.79 12.64 5.74
N ALA A 21 -8.70 13.40 5.85
CA ALA A 21 -8.24 13.93 7.12
C ALA A 21 -9.08 15.13 7.57
N PHE A 22 -9.56 15.10 8.80
CA PHE A 22 -10.14 16.26 9.50
C PHE A 22 -9.05 17.04 10.22
N ILE A 23 -8.23 16.34 11.03
CA ILE A 23 -6.99 16.88 11.57
C ILE A 23 -5.88 16.50 10.60
N LYS A 24 -5.28 17.52 9.98
CA LYS A 24 -4.39 17.33 8.84
C LYS A 24 -3.03 16.78 9.26
N TYR A 25 -2.54 15.85 8.47
CA TYR A 25 -1.12 15.53 8.42
C TYR A 25 -0.44 16.51 7.46
N TRP A 26 0.44 17.35 7.99
CA TRP A 26 1.25 18.27 7.21
C TRP A 26 2.58 18.53 7.92
N GLY A 27 3.69 18.13 7.28
CA GLY A 27 5.02 18.19 7.87
C GLY A 27 5.58 16.81 8.24
N VAL A 28 6.84 16.59 7.89
CA VAL A 28 7.59 15.34 8.13
C VAL A 28 8.74 15.65 9.07
N ASP A 29 8.82 14.91 10.17
CA ASP A 29 9.91 15.02 11.16
C ASP A 29 11.08 14.11 10.76
N ASP A 30 10.79 12.88 10.32
CA ASP A 30 11.76 11.93 9.78
C ASP A 30 11.27 11.37 8.43
N ALA A 31 11.97 11.68 7.35
CA ALA A 31 11.63 11.24 6.00
C ALA A 31 11.98 9.77 5.70
N THR A 32 12.91 9.18 6.45
CA THR A 32 13.27 7.77 6.35
C THR A 32 12.13 6.90 6.87
N LEU A 33 11.59 7.28 8.02
CA LEU A 33 10.52 6.56 8.72
C LEU A 33 9.12 7.11 8.40
N ASN A 34 9.01 8.21 7.64
CA ASN A 34 7.78 8.98 7.45
C ASN A 34 7.10 9.35 8.79
N LEU A 35 7.87 9.78 9.79
CA LEU A 35 7.29 10.27 11.05
C LEU A 35 6.66 11.65 10.83
N PRO A 36 5.43 11.88 11.30
CA PRO A 36 4.76 13.16 11.12
C PRO A 36 5.13 14.11 12.28
N GLN A 37 5.01 15.41 12.05
CA GLN A 37 5.22 16.40 13.11
C GLN A 37 4.07 16.43 14.13
N THR A 38 2.88 15.98 13.75
CA THR A 38 1.66 16.00 14.58
C THR A 38 0.81 14.75 14.35
N ASN A 39 -0.06 14.45 15.32
CA ASN A 39 -1.13 13.49 15.11
C ASN A 39 -2.06 13.96 13.99
N SER A 40 -2.78 13.02 13.39
CA SER A 40 -3.78 13.31 12.37
C SER A 40 -4.97 12.38 12.51
N ILE A 41 -6.17 12.86 12.18
CA ILE A 41 -7.42 12.11 12.30
C ILE A 41 -8.14 12.16 10.96
N SER A 42 -8.62 11.03 10.50
CA SER A 42 -9.37 10.91 9.25
C SER A 42 -10.60 10.01 9.37
N MET A 43 -11.50 10.17 8.41
CA MET A 43 -12.55 9.21 8.13
C MET A 43 -12.18 8.37 6.92
N THR A 44 -12.33 7.06 7.01
CA THR A 44 -12.16 6.14 5.88
C THR A 44 -13.40 6.15 4.99
N LEU A 45 -13.19 6.27 3.68
CA LEU A 45 -14.24 6.30 2.67
C LEU A 45 -14.56 4.88 2.19
N ALA A 46 -15.83 4.47 2.27
CA ALA A 46 -16.26 3.14 1.81
C ALA A 46 -16.26 3.03 0.27
N ASP A 47 -16.70 4.09 -0.41
CA ASP A 47 -16.94 4.07 -1.86
C ASP A 47 -15.76 4.53 -2.69
N ALA A 48 -14.73 5.13 -2.08
CA ALA A 48 -13.48 5.46 -2.74
C ALA A 48 -12.38 4.52 -2.25
N HIS A 49 -12.03 3.52 -3.05
CA HIS A 49 -11.10 2.46 -2.67
C HIS A 49 -10.12 2.07 -3.78
N THR A 50 -9.04 1.44 -3.35
CA THR A 50 -8.05 0.82 -4.23
C THR A 50 -8.10 -0.69 -4.01
N THR A 51 -8.14 -1.44 -5.11
CA THR A 51 -8.00 -2.91 -5.10
C THR A 51 -6.63 -3.28 -5.65
N THR A 52 -5.82 -3.96 -4.85
CA THR A 52 -4.46 -4.37 -5.19
C THR A 52 -4.33 -5.88 -5.09
N THR A 53 -3.78 -6.49 -6.14
CA THR A 53 -3.39 -7.90 -6.16
C THR A 53 -1.87 -7.99 -6.15
N VAL A 54 -1.32 -8.81 -5.26
CA VAL A 54 0.11 -9.08 -5.15
C VAL A 54 0.36 -10.58 -5.30
N GLU A 55 1.37 -10.91 -6.09
CA GLU A 55 1.88 -12.27 -6.26
C GLU A 55 3.40 -12.22 -6.19
N TRP A 56 4.00 -13.07 -5.35
CA TRP A 56 5.45 -13.17 -5.21
C TRP A 56 6.00 -14.38 -5.95
N PHE A 57 7.21 -14.25 -6.46
CA PHE A 57 7.92 -15.30 -7.18
C PHE A 57 9.37 -15.40 -6.69
N PRO A 58 9.93 -16.62 -6.53
CA PRO A 58 11.34 -16.80 -6.27
C PRO A 58 12.21 -16.15 -7.35
N GLU A 59 13.38 -15.64 -6.95
CA GLU A 59 14.32 -15.07 -7.92
C GLU A 59 14.69 -16.10 -8.98
N GLY A 60 14.63 -15.69 -10.25
CA GLY A 60 14.90 -16.56 -11.40
C GLY A 60 13.74 -17.49 -11.81
N VAL A 61 12.62 -17.49 -11.08
CA VAL A 61 11.41 -18.22 -11.47
C VAL A 61 10.39 -17.24 -12.08
N PRO A 62 10.11 -17.32 -13.40
CA PRO A 62 9.09 -16.49 -14.02
C PRO A 62 7.69 -16.76 -13.44
N PRO A 63 6.79 -15.76 -13.45
CA PRO A 63 5.36 -16.03 -13.37
C PRO A 63 4.97 -17.10 -14.39
N GLN A 64 4.06 -18.01 -14.03
CA GLN A 64 3.66 -19.14 -14.89
C GLN A 64 3.23 -18.69 -16.31
N GLU A 65 2.59 -17.51 -16.41
CA GLU A 65 2.18 -16.89 -17.67
C GLU A 65 3.35 -16.48 -18.59
N GLU A 66 4.55 -16.24 -18.04
CA GLU A 66 5.75 -15.84 -18.80
C GLU A 66 6.76 -16.99 -18.99
N ALA A 67 6.58 -18.13 -18.31
CA ALA A 67 7.48 -19.28 -18.35
C ALA A 67 7.63 -19.90 -19.77
N GLY A 68 6.61 -19.75 -20.62
CA GLY A 68 6.62 -20.25 -22.01
C GLY A 68 7.24 -19.32 -23.05
N LEU A 69 7.56 -18.06 -22.69
CA LEU A 69 7.88 -17.02 -23.69
C LEU A 69 9.37 -16.78 -23.91
N ARG A 70 10.27 -17.33 -23.10
CA ARG A 70 11.70 -16.94 -23.10
C ARG A 70 12.64 -18.10 -22.76
N GLN A 71 12.77 -19.09 -23.65
CA GLN A 71 13.89 -20.04 -23.57
C GLN A 71 15.19 -19.34 -23.99
N GLY A 72 16.21 -19.33 -23.13
CA GLY A 72 17.60 -19.01 -23.50
C GLY A 72 18.19 -17.69 -23.00
N GLN A 73 17.46 -16.87 -22.25
CA GLN A 73 18.02 -15.68 -21.59
C GLN A 73 17.84 -15.77 -20.07
N GLN A 74 18.95 -15.71 -19.31
CA GLN A 74 18.91 -15.46 -17.86
C GLN A 74 18.27 -14.10 -17.62
N THR A 75 16.95 -14.08 -17.42
CA THR A 75 16.24 -12.85 -17.09
C THR A 75 16.25 -12.73 -15.58
N LYS A 76 17.01 -11.77 -15.05
CA LYS A 76 16.76 -11.29 -13.68
C LYS A 76 15.32 -10.80 -13.65
N PHE A 77 14.43 -11.57 -13.01
CA PHE A 77 13.07 -11.12 -12.80
C PHE A 77 13.12 -9.81 -11.99
N ARG A 78 12.41 -8.81 -12.48
CA ARG A 78 12.20 -7.51 -11.80
C ARG A 78 10.76 -7.44 -11.34
N ASP A 79 10.48 -6.54 -10.41
CA ASP A 79 9.11 -6.27 -10.02
C ASP A 79 8.31 -5.74 -11.22
N VAL A 80 7.08 -6.24 -11.39
CA VAL A 80 6.16 -5.84 -12.45
C VAL A 80 4.98 -5.15 -11.81
N ILE A 81 4.77 -3.88 -12.13
CA ILE A 81 3.75 -3.05 -11.45
C ILE A 81 2.84 -2.43 -12.50
N GLU A 82 1.55 -2.74 -12.41
CA GLU A 82 0.49 -2.18 -13.23
C GLU A 82 -0.46 -1.36 -12.35
N LEU A 83 -0.68 -0.09 -12.71
CA LEU A 83 -1.68 0.78 -12.09
C LEU A 83 -2.74 1.16 -13.13
N ASP A 84 -4.01 0.89 -12.84
CA ASP A 84 -5.15 1.27 -13.68
C ASP A 84 -5.00 0.84 -15.16
N GLY A 85 -4.47 -0.37 -15.40
CA GLY A 85 -4.27 -0.91 -16.75
C GLY A 85 -2.95 -0.50 -17.41
N LYS A 86 -2.14 0.35 -16.76
CA LYS A 86 -0.89 0.85 -17.30
C LYS A 86 0.29 0.25 -16.58
N LEU A 87 1.17 -0.42 -17.32
CA LEU A 87 2.46 -0.87 -16.81
C LEU A 87 3.33 0.35 -16.48
N LEU A 88 3.93 0.35 -15.30
CA LEU A 88 4.82 1.43 -14.88
C LEU A 88 6.25 1.21 -15.39
N ASP A 89 6.89 2.30 -15.79
CA ASP A 89 8.34 2.37 -15.97
C ASP A 89 9.07 2.38 -14.62
N GLU A 90 10.38 2.17 -14.64
CA GLU A 90 11.21 2.06 -13.43
C GLU A 90 11.15 3.31 -12.55
N THR A 91 11.12 4.50 -13.16
CA THR A 91 11.05 5.78 -12.43
C THR A 91 9.73 5.91 -11.67
N LYS A 92 8.60 5.62 -12.32
CA LYS A 92 7.26 5.68 -11.70
C LYS A 92 7.05 4.55 -10.69
N ALA A 93 7.64 3.38 -10.92
CA ALA A 93 7.57 2.23 -10.04
C ALA A 93 8.44 2.36 -8.78
N ALA A 94 9.47 3.20 -8.79
CA ALA A 94 10.54 3.23 -7.78
C ALA A 94 10.03 3.29 -6.33
N ARG A 95 8.99 4.06 -6.04
CA ARG A 95 8.42 4.17 -4.69
C ARG A 95 7.74 2.88 -4.24
N LEU A 96 7.02 2.20 -5.13
CA LEU A 96 6.37 0.92 -4.84
C LEU A 96 7.40 -0.19 -4.72
N VAL A 97 8.41 -0.20 -5.58
CA VAL A 97 9.55 -1.15 -5.51
C VAL A 97 10.26 -1.04 -4.16
N ARG A 98 10.60 0.18 -3.70
CA ARG A 98 11.17 0.39 -2.36
C ARG A 98 10.26 -0.10 -1.22
N HIS A 99 8.95 -0.09 -1.42
CA HIS A 99 8.03 -0.63 -0.42
C HIS A 99 8.04 -2.16 -0.42
N LEU A 100 8.00 -2.76 -1.61
CA LEU A 100 8.16 -4.20 -1.76
C LEU A 100 9.52 -4.71 -1.24
N ASP A 101 10.60 -3.92 -1.37
CA ASP A 101 11.92 -4.18 -0.75
C ASP A 101 11.81 -4.34 0.76
N ARG A 102 11.01 -3.51 1.43
CA ARG A 102 10.78 -3.61 2.87
C ARG A 102 10.02 -4.89 3.21
N LEU A 103 9.02 -5.26 2.41
CA LEU A 103 8.23 -6.47 2.63
C LEU A 103 9.05 -7.75 2.45
N ARG A 104 9.87 -7.84 1.39
CA ARG A 104 10.76 -9.00 1.15
C ARG A 104 11.87 -9.09 2.20
N ALA A 105 12.41 -7.96 2.65
CA ALA A 105 13.38 -7.92 3.76
C ALA A 105 12.74 -8.42 5.07
N LEU A 106 11.51 -8.01 5.37
CA LEU A 106 10.75 -8.48 6.54
C LEU A 106 10.53 -10.00 6.50
N ALA A 107 10.23 -10.57 5.33
CA ALA A 107 10.09 -12.01 5.17
C ALA A 107 11.44 -12.77 5.12
N GLY A 108 12.55 -12.07 4.87
CA GLY A 108 13.88 -12.68 4.70
C GLY A 108 14.02 -13.45 3.39
N VAL A 109 13.44 -12.92 2.29
CA VAL A 109 13.41 -13.58 0.98
C VAL A 109 13.92 -12.65 -0.12
N ALA A 110 14.46 -13.22 -1.20
CA ALA A 110 14.93 -12.49 -2.39
C ALA A 110 13.88 -12.45 -3.52
N TYR A 111 12.59 -12.51 -3.17
CA TYR A 111 11.50 -12.64 -4.14
C TYR A 111 11.23 -11.35 -4.92
N ARG A 112 10.61 -11.52 -6.08
CA ARG A 112 10.07 -10.44 -6.93
C ARG A 112 8.55 -10.49 -6.91
N ALA A 113 7.91 -9.36 -7.15
CA ALA A 113 6.46 -9.25 -7.11
C ALA A 113 5.87 -8.84 -8.47
N ARG A 114 4.72 -9.41 -8.80
CA ARG A 114 3.76 -8.79 -9.71
C ARG A 114 2.68 -8.11 -8.89
N VAL A 115 2.47 -6.82 -9.16
CA VAL A 115 1.46 -5.99 -8.51
C VAL A 115 0.51 -5.45 -9.57
N VAL A 116 -0.78 -5.71 -9.41
CA VAL A 116 -1.83 -5.12 -10.22
C VAL A 116 -2.76 -4.35 -9.30
N SER A 117 -2.86 -3.03 -9.49
CA SER A 117 -3.68 -2.18 -8.63
C SER A 117 -4.63 -1.31 -9.45
N ARG A 118 -5.87 -1.18 -8.99
CA ARG A 118 -6.89 -0.35 -9.63
C ARG A 118 -7.64 0.50 -8.61
N ASN A 119 -7.84 1.77 -8.94
CA ASN A 119 -8.70 2.67 -8.18
C ASN A 119 -10.10 2.69 -8.79
N ASN A 120 -11.14 2.79 -7.97
CA ASN A 120 -12.51 2.95 -8.48
C ASN A 120 -12.95 4.42 -8.57
N PHE A 121 -12.03 5.37 -8.35
CA PHE A 121 -12.27 6.82 -8.41
C PHE A 121 -11.20 7.52 -9.26
N PRO A 122 -11.50 8.69 -9.87
CA PRO A 122 -10.55 9.41 -10.71
C PRO A 122 -9.34 9.88 -9.90
N MET A 123 -8.12 9.76 -10.46
CA MET A 123 -6.91 10.29 -9.81
C MET A 123 -6.97 11.82 -9.57
N ALA A 124 -7.69 12.56 -10.42
CA ALA A 124 -7.87 14.01 -10.31
C ALA A 124 -9.01 14.45 -9.36
N SER A 125 -9.59 13.53 -8.58
CA SER A 125 -10.73 13.83 -7.69
C SER A 125 -10.36 14.57 -6.40
N GLY A 126 -9.06 14.80 -6.14
CA GLY A 126 -8.59 15.34 -4.85
C GLY A 126 -8.58 14.31 -3.72
N ILE A 127 -9.03 13.08 -3.98
CA ILE A 127 -8.93 11.95 -3.06
C ILE A 127 -7.54 11.33 -3.20
N ALA A 128 -6.82 11.18 -2.08
CA ALA A 128 -5.44 10.69 -2.08
C ALA A 128 -5.37 9.17 -2.35
N SER A 129 -5.31 8.77 -3.63
CA SER A 129 -5.20 7.36 -4.06
C SER A 129 -3.98 6.62 -3.51
N SER A 130 -2.92 7.34 -3.15
CA SER A 130 -1.74 6.73 -2.54
C SER A 130 -2.00 6.16 -1.15
N ALA A 131 -2.95 6.69 -0.37
CA ALA A 131 -3.23 6.19 0.97
C ALA A 131 -3.83 4.77 0.92
N SER A 132 -4.92 4.61 0.19
CA SER A 132 -5.56 3.31 -0.05
C SER A 132 -4.65 2.35 -0.82
N GLY A 133 -3.91 2.84 -1.82
CA GLY A 133 -3.02 2.00 -2.62
C GLY A 133 -1.89 1.38 -1.80
N PHE A 134 -1.20 2.16 -0.96
CA PHE A 134 -0.14 1.61 -0.10
C PHE A 134 -0.69 0.76 1.04
N ALA A 135 -1.88 1.05 1.55
CA ALA A 135 -2.56 0.18 2.52
C ALA A 135 -2.87 -1.20 1.90
N ALA A 136 -3.55 -1.22 0.75
CA ALA A 136 -3.87 -2.45 0.03
C ALA A 136 -2.62 -3.24 -0.38
N LEU A 137 -1.59 -2.56 -0.90
CA LEU A 137 -0.29 -3.18 -1.24
C LEU A 137 0.38 -3.81 -0.02
N THR A 138 0.36 -3.14 1.13
CA THR A 138 0.99 -3.64 2.36
C THR A 138 0.30 -4.92 2.83
N VAL A 139 -1.02 -4.88 2.98
CA VAL A 139 -1.78 -6.06 3.44
C VAL A 139 -1.64 -7.22 2.46
N ALA A 140 -1.89 -6.98 1.16
CA ALA A 140 -1.79 -8.03 0.15
C ALA A 140 -0.38 -8.62 0.08
N GLY A 141 0.65 -7.77 0.11
CA GLY A 141 2.05 -8.21 0.03
C GLY A 141 2.50 -9.02 1.24
N VAL A 142 2.18 -8.57 2.46
CA VAL A 142 2.49 -9.28 3.72
C VAL A 142 1.76 -10.62 3.78
N THR A 143 0.46 -10.64 3.48
CA THR A 143 -0.33 -11.88 3.49
C THR A 143 0.11 -12.85 2.41
N ALA A 144 0.51 -12.37 1.22
CA ALA A 144 1.02 -13.21 0.13
C ALA A 144 2.38 -13.85 0.47
N LEU A 145 3.19 -13.19 1.32
CA LEU A 145 4.40 -13.76 1.92
C LEU A 145 4.11 -14.70 3.10
N GLY A 146 2.84 -14.87 3.47
CA GLY A 146 2.43 -15.73 4.57
C GLY A 146 2.87 -15.23 5.96
N LEU A 147 3.12 -13.93 6.09
CA LEU A 147 3.36 -13.28 7.37
C LEU A 147 2.04 -12.97 8.06
N ASP A 148 1.96 -13.24 9.36
CA ASP A 148 0.82 -12.91 10.21
C ASP A 148 1.19 -11.73 11.10
N LEU A 149 0.70 -10.53 10.73
CA LEU A 149 0.97 -9.27 11.43
C LEU A 149 -0.34 -8.63 11.81
N ASP A 150 -0.42 -8.06 13.00
CA ASP A 150 -1.58 -7.30 13.42
C ASP A 150 -1.75 -5.99 12.64
N ALA A 151 -2.94 -5.39 12.74
CA ALA A 151 -3.28 -4.16 12.03
C ALA A 151 -2.38 -2.98 12.43
N THR A 152 -1.89 -2.94 13.67
CA THR A 152 -1.00 -1.90 14.17
C THR A 152 0.35 -1.97 13.45
N ARG A 153 0.96 -3.15 13.35
CA ARG A 153 2.21 -3.35 12.61
C ARG A 153 2.04 -3.12 11.12
N LEU A 154 0.92 -3.56 10.54
CA LEU A 154 0.59 -3.26 9.14
C LEU A 154 0.47 -1.75 8.91
N SER A 155 -0.08 -0.99 9.87
CA SER A 155 -0.17 0.47 9.79
C SER A 155 1.21 1.14 9.80
N ALA A 156 2.13 0.68 10.65
CA ALA A 156 3.52 1.16 10.70
C ALA A 156 4.23 0.91 9.36
N ILE A 157 4.07 -0.28 8.79
CA ILE A 157 4.70 -0.63 7.52
C ILE A 157 4.10 0.24 6.39
N ALA A 158 2.77 0.37 6.32
CA ALA A 158 2.13 1.17 5.28
C ALA A 158 2.56 2.65 5.32
N ARG A 159 2.80 3.21 6.52
CA ARG A 159 3.35 4.55 6.74
C ARG A 159 4.65 4.78 5.97
N LEU A 160 5.55 3.79 5.94
CA LEU A 160 6.84 3.86 5.23
C LEU A 160 6.67 3.99 3.71
N GLY A 161 5.59 3.42 3.17
CA GLY A 161 5.21 3.58 1.77
C GLY A 161 4.58 4.95 1.51
N SER A 162 3.58 5.31 2.32
CA SER A 162 2.91 6.61 2.33
C SER A 162 2.36 6.91 3.72
N GLY A 163 2.72 8.05 4.33
CA GLY A 163 2.34 8.37 5.72
C GLY A 163 0.85 8.17 6.00
N SER A 164 -0.03 8.76 5.17
CA SER A 164 -1.48 8.66 5.32
C SER A 164 -2.07 7.26 5.06
N ALA A 165 -1.30 6.33 4.49
CA ALA A 165 -1.74 4.95 4.29
C ALA A 165 -1.91 4.20 5.61
N SER A 166 -1.21 4.60 6.68
CA SER A 166 -1.37 4.00 8.01
C SER A 166 -2.84 4.01 8.46
N ARG A 167 -3.54 5.13 8.23
CA ARG A 167 -4.96 5.29 8.59
C ARG A 167 -5.91 4.46 7.73
N SER A 168 -5.53 4.13 6.49
CA SER A 168 -6.34 3.31 5.57
C SER A 168 -6.33 1.81 5.89
N LEU A 169 -5.65 1.38 6.96
CA LEU A 169 -5.74 0.01 7.48
C LEU A 169 -7.02 -0.24 8.28
N PHE A 170 -7.73 0.82 8.68
CA PHE A 170 -8.89 0.74 9.54
C PHE A 170 -10.11 1.41 8.89
N GLY A 171 -11.31 0.92 9.19
CA GLY A 171 -12.57 1.58 8.83
C GLY A 171 -12.97 2.65 9.84
N GLY A 172 -14.00 3.44 9.52
CA GLY A 172 -14.56 4.44 10.43
C GLY A 172 -13.65 5.64 10.62
N PHE A 173 -13.47 6.07 11.87
CA PHE A 173 -12.66 7.22 12.25
C PHE A 173 -11.34 6.74 12.85
N VAL A 174 -10.24 7.23 12.28
CA VAL A 174 -8.91 6.68 12.50
C VAL A 174 -7.95 7.80 12.85
N GLU A 175 -7.20 7.60 13.93
CA GLU A 175 -6.09 8.48 14.32
C GLU A 175 -4.78 7.84 13.90
N TRP A 176 -3.87 8.63 13.34
CA TRP A 176 -2.45 8.29 13.26
C TRP A 176 -1.72 9.12 14.30
N GLU A 177 -1.16 8.42 15.27
CA GLU A 177 -0.35 8.99 16.33
C GLU A 177 1.04 9.31 15.79
N ARG A 178 1.57 10.48 16.16
CA ARG A 178 2.88 10.92 15.69
C ARG A 178 3.98 9.93 16.09
N GLY A 179 3.90 9.40 17.31
CA GLY A 179 4.94 8.57 17.91
C GLY A 179 6.29 9.29 18.01
N THR A 180 7.32 8.51 18.28
CA THR A 180 8.73 8.95 18.28
C THR A 180 9.63 8.03 17.46
N ASP A 181 9.10 6.89 17.01
CA ASP A 181 9.82 5.87 16.27
C ASP A 181 8.86 5.01 15.43
N ASP A 182 9.40 3.97 14.78
CA ASP A 182 8.62 3.06 13.94
C ASP A 182 7.53 2.30 14.70
N ALA A 183 7.76 1.98 15.97
CA ALA A 183 6.86 1.18 16.79
C ALA A 183 5.68 2.00 17.35
N THR A 184 5.91 3.28 17.61
CA THR A 184 4.95 4.19 18.26
C THR A 184 4.22 5.12 17.28
N SER A 185 4.73 5.30 16.06
CA SER A 185 4.05 6.10 15.02
C SER A 185 3.05 5.24 14.23
N VAL A 186 1.92 4.92 14.84
CA VAL A 186 0.95 3.94 14.32
C VAL A 186 -0.45 4.53 14.24
N ALA A 187 -1.32 3.85 13.49
CA ALA A 187 -2.72 4.23 13.40
C ALA A 187 -3.61 3.30 14.23
N HIS A 188 -4.69 3.86 14.76
CA HIS A 188 -5.70 3.15 15.55
C HIS A 188 -7.10 3.62 15.18
N GLN A 189 -8.05 2.69 15.15
CA GLN A 189 -9.46 3.03 15.03
C GLN A 189 -9.92 3.71 16.33
N ARG A 190 -10.40 4.95 16.21
CA ARG A 190 -11.05 5.68 17.32
C ARG A 190 -12.50 5.27 17.45
N HIS A 191 -13.19 5.18 16.31
CA HIS A 191 -14.61 4.80 16.27
C HIS A 191 -14.92 4.00 15.00
N PRO A 192 -15.83 3.02 15.07
CA PRO A 192 -16.27 2.27 13.89
C PRO A 192 -17.09 3.14 12.94
N ALA A 193 -17.27 2.67 11.70
CA ALA A 193 -18.08 3.37 10.70
C ALA A 193 -19.55 3.60 11.12
N THR A 194 -20.07 2.76 12.03
CA THR A 194 -21.44 2.87 12.57
C THR A 194 -21.59 3.93 13.65
N HIS A 195 -20.49 4.54 14.12
CA HIS A 195 -20.53 5.54 15.19
C HIS A 195 -21.25 6.82 14.78
N TRP A 196 -21.07 7.25 13.53
CA TRP A 196 -21.65 8.48 13.02
C TRP A 196 -22.03 8.31 11.55
N ALA A 197 -23.32 8.47 11.24
CA ALA A 197 -23.84 8.45 9.88
C ALA A 197 -23.47 9.75 9.14
N LEU A 198 -22.18 9.90 8.82
CA LEU A 198 -21.60 11.01 8.10
C LEU A 198 -21.39 10.66 6.63
N SER A 199 -21.79 11.56 5.73
CA SER A 199 -21.54 11.44 4.29
C SER A 199 -20.54 12.49 3.83
N ASP A 200 -19.63 12.10 2.94
CA ASP A 200 -18.68 13.00 2.28
C ASP A 200 -19.09 13.21 0.83
N VAL A 201 -19.12 14.49 0.40
CA VAL A 201 -19.44 14.88 -0.98
C VAL A 201 -18.25 15.61 -1.54
N VAL A 202 -17.54 14.94 -2.45
CA VAL A 202 -16.33 15.49 -3.09
C VAL A 202 -16.72 16.25 -4.36
N ALA A 203 -16.64 17.57 -4.30
CA ALA A 203 -16.84 18.43 -5.47
C ALA A 203 -15.54 18.50 -6.30
N VAL A 204 -15.54 17.85 -7.47
CA VAL A 204 -14.41 17.91 -8.41
C VAL A 204 -14.46 19.24 -9.17
N VAL A 205 -13.57 20.16 -8.80
CA VAL A 205 -13.54 21.53 -9.37
C VAL A 205 -12.91 21.57 -10.76
N ASN A 206 -11.92 20.71 -11.02
CA ASN A 206 -11.29 20.56 -12.33
C ASN A 206 -10.72 19.14 -12.47
N SER A 207 -11.01 18.47 -13.60
CA SER A 207 -10.55 17.11 -13.89
C SER A 207 -9.29 17.05 -14.75
N GLY A 208 -8.76 18.20 -15.20
CA GLY A 208 -7.52 18.28 -15.96
C GLY A 208 -6.28 17.96 -15.12
N GLU A 209 -5.21 17.53 -15.77
CA GLU A 209 -3.91 17.39 -15.10
C GLU A 209 -3.44 18.76 -14.58
N LYS A 210 -2.84 18.76 -13.39
CA LYS A 210 -2.27 19.97 -12.81
C LYS A 210 -1.15 20.45 -13.72
N ALA A 211 -1.27 21.67 -14.26
CA ALA A 211 -0.16 22.31 -14.96
C ALA A 211 1.04 22.41 -14.00
N VAL A 212 2.19 21.88 -14.43
CA VAL A 212 3.46 21.95 -13.70
C VAL A 212 4.16 23.25 -14.06
#